data_AF-A0A1M7Y130-F1
#
_entry.id   AF-A0A1M7Y130-F1
#
_cell.length_a   1.000
_cell.length_b   1.000
_cell.length_c   1.000
_cell.angle_alpha   90.00
_cell.angle_beta   90.00
_cell.angle_gamma   90.00
#
_symmetry.space_group_name_H-M   'P 1'
#
loop_
_entity.id
_entity.type
_entity.pdbx_description
1 polymer ?
#
loop_
_entity_poly.entity_id
_entity_poly.type
_entity_poly.pdbx_seq_one_letter_code
_entity_poly.pdbx_strand_id
1 'polypeptide(L)' 'MNFKELLLLAKSNEALAVKQLVEMYKPLLIRESIIDGVFDEDLYQELQLTLLRCVQKIKV' A
#
# COMPACT_ATOMS: atom_id res chain seq x y z
N MET A 1 -17.06 -2.54 -6.22
CA MET A 1 -16.10 -1.49 -6.60
C MET A 1 -14.96 -2.11 -7.37
N ASN A 2 -14.65 -1.60 -8.56
CA ASN A 2 -13.46 -2.05 -9.31
C ASN A 2 -12.18 -1.35 -8.79
N PHE A 3 -11.01 -1.78 -9.25
CA PHE A 3 -9.75 -1.22 -8.79
C PHE A 3 -9.62 0.29 -9.08
N LYS A 4 -10.14 0.77 -10.22
CA LYS A 4 -10.08 2.18 -10.59
C LYS A 4 -10.88 3.05 -9.62
N GLU A 5 -12.09 2.63 -9.28
CA GLU A 5 -12.94 3.29 -8.29
C GLU A 5 -12.30 3.27 -6.90
N LEU A 6 -11.72 2.14 -6.49
CA LEU A 6 -10.99 2.02 -5.22
C LEU A 6 -9.83 3.01 -5.14
N LEU A 7 -9.06 3.10 -6.23
CA LEU A 7 -7.92 4.00 -6.33
C LEU A 7 -8.36 5.46 -6.26
N LEU A 8 -9.45 5.84 -6.93
CA LEU A 8 -9.99 7.20 -6.86
C LEU A 8 -10.45 7.58 -5.45
N LEU A 9 -11.14 6.68 -4.74
CA LEU A 9 -11.54 6.91 -3.35
C LEU A 9 -10.32 7.00 -2.42
N ALA A 10 -9.34 6.12 -2.57
CA ALA A 10 -8.10 6.16 -1.80
C ALA A 10 -7.33 7.47 -2.04
N LYS A 11 -7.30 7.98 -3.27
CA LYS A 11 -6.73 9.30 -3.60
C LYS A 11 -7.47 10.46 -2.93
N SER A 12 -8.78 10.34 -2.71
CA SER A 12 -9.56 11.30 -1.93
C SER A 12 -9.38 11.18 -0.40
N ASN A 13 -8.43 10.36 0.06
CA ASN A 13 -8.18 10.05 1.49
C ASN A 13 -9.37 9.40 2.21
N GLU A 14 -10.25 8.71 1.48
CA GLU A 14 -11.30 7.91 2.11
C GLU A 14 -10.66 6.73 2.85
N ALA A 15 -10.88 6.66 4.17
CA ALA A 15 -10.13 5.79 5.07
C ALA A 15 -10.33 4.30 4.77
N LEU A 16 -11.54 3.88 4.41
CA LEU A 16 -11.83 2.47 4.08
C LEU A 16 -11.15 2.07 2.78
N ALA A 17 -11.16 2.92 1.77
CA ALA A 17 -10.51 2.71 0.48
C ALA A 17 -8.98 2.65 0.64
N VAL A 18 -8.38 3.55 1.43
CA VAL A 18 -6.95 3.49 1.75
C VAL A 18 -6.62 2.18 2.44
N LYS A 19 -7.38 1.79 3.47
CA LYS A 19 -7.16 0.54 4.21
C LYS A 19 -7.29 -0.69 3.29
N GLN A 20 -8.34 -0.73 2.47
CA GLN A 20 -8.58 -1.83 1.54
C GLN A 20 -7.46 -1.94 0.51
N LEU A 21 -6.98 -0.82 -0.02
CA LEU A 21 -5.86 -0.80 -0.96
C LEU A 21 -4.57 -1.28 -0.28
N VAL A 22 -4.25 -0.82 0.92
CA VAL A 22 -3.07 -1.29 1.67
C VAL A 22 -3.16 -2.79 1.96
N GLU A 23 -4.32 -3.31 2.37
CA GLU A 23 -4.50 -4.73 2.67
C GLU A 23 -4.30 -5.61 1.41
N MET A 24 -4.68 -5.14 0.22
CA MET A 24 -4.41 -5.84 -1.04
C MET A 24 -2.93 -6.04 -1.31
N TYR A 25 -2.10 -5.05 -0.99
CA TYR A 25 -0.65 -5.10 -1.24
C TYR A 25 0.14 -5.71 -0.07
N LYS A 26 -0.47 -5.88 1.11
CA LYS A 26 0.19 -6.38 2.31
C LYS A 26 1.02 -7.67 2.13
N PRO A 27 0.56 -8.72 1.41
CA PRO A 27 1.38 -9.91 1.18
C PRO A 27 2.68 -9.60 0.42
N LEU A 28 2.62 -8.68 -0.56
CA LEU A 28 3.80 -8.22 -1.29
C LEU A 28 4.73 -7.43 -0.36
N LEU A 29 4.19 -6.46 0.39
CA LEU A 29 4.99 -5.64 1.29
C LEU A 29 5.72 -6.51 2.33
N ILE A 30 5.03 -7.49 2.94
CA ILE A 30 5.67 -8.43 3.88
C ILE A 30 6.80 -9.20 3.20
N ARG A 31 6.55 -9.75 1.99
CA ARG A 31 7.57 -10.52 1.26
C ARG A 31 8.82 -9.70 0.97
N GLU A 32 8.66 -8.48 0.50
CA GLU A 32 9.79 -7.58 0.17
C GLU A 32 10.49 -7.02 1.42
N SER A 33 9.88 -7.17 2.60
CA SER A 33 10.47 -6.77 3.88
C SER A 33 11.28 -7.88 4.55
N ILE A 34 11.37 -9.07 3.94
CA ILE A 34 12.15 -10.18 4.48
C ILE A 34 13.53 -10.17 3.80
N ILE A 35 14.57 -9.84 4.57
CA ILE A 35 15.97 -9.84 4.12
C ILE A 35 16.69 -10.97 4.83
N ASP A 36 17.32 -11.87 4.06
CA ASP A 36 18.02 -13.05 4.58
C ASP A 36 17.18 -13.90 5.55
N GLY A 37 15.87 -13.99 5.29
CA GLY A 37 14.91 -14.75 6.11
C GLY A 37 14.45 -14.03 7.38
N VAL A 38 14.91 -12.80 7.63
CA VAL A 38 14.52 -11.98 8.79
C VAL A 38 13.55 -10.89 8.33
N PHE A 39 12.45 -10.73 9.06
CA PHE A 39 11.51 -9.65 8.81
C PHE A 39 12.08 -8.33 9.36
N ASP A 40 12.22 -7.36 8.46
CA ASP A 40 12.63 -5.99 8.78
C ASP A 40 11.38 -5.10 8.92
N GLU A 41 11.06 -4.76 10.17
CA GLU A 41 9.90 -3.94 10.51
C GLU A 41 10.01 -2.51 9.94
N ASP A 42 11.20 -1.94 9.92
CA ASP A 42 11.43 -0.58 9.44
C ASP A 42 11.27 -0.53 7.91
N LEU A 43 11.79 -1.53 7.21
CA LEU A 43 11.59 -1.69 5.77
C LEU A 43 10.11 -1.87 5.43
N TYR A 44 9.38 -2.68 6.20
CA TYR A 44 7.94 -2.84 6.02
C TYR A 44 7.19 -1.52 6.16
N GLN A 45 7.50 -0.74 7.20
CA GLN A 45 6.90 0.57 7.42
C GLN A 45 7.24 1.55 6.28
N GLU A 46 8.48 1.60 5.79
CA GLU A 46 8.86 2.46 4.67
C GLU A 46 8.18 2.03 3.35
N LEU A 47 8.00 0.74 3.12
CA LEU A 47 7.25 0.22 1.96
C LEU A 47 5.76 0.58 2.04
N GLN A 48 5.15 0.55 3.22
CA GLN A 48 3.78 1.04 3.43
C GLN A 48 3.66 2.54 3.12
N LEU A 49 4.58 3.36 3.64
CA LEU A 49 4.62 4.80 3.34
C LEU A 49 4.82 5.08 1.85
N THR A 50 5.69 4.29 1.21
CA THR A 50 5.94 4.37 -0.24
C THR A 50 4.70 4.05 -1.04
N LEU A 51 3.95 3.00 -0.68
CA LEU A 51 2.67 2.67 -1.31
C LEU A 51 1.68 3.84 -1.22
N LEU A 52 1.52 4.44 -0.04
CA LEU A 52 0.63 5.58 0.15
C LEU A 52 1.05 6.80 -0.71
N ARG A 53 2.35 7.09 -0.78
CA ARG A 53 2.90 8.13 -1.66
C ARG A 53 2.62 7.83 -3.14
N CYS A 54 2.74 6.57 -3.56
CA CYS A 54 2.45 6.14 -4.93
C CYS A 54 0.97 6.30 -5.28
N VAL A 55 0.05 5.91 -4.39
CA VAL A 55 -1.40 6.10 -4.56
C VAL A 55 -1.72 7.57 -4.84
N GLN A 56 -1.11 8.49 -4.08
CA GLN A 56 -1.32 9.93 -4.29
C GLN A 56 -0.75 10.43 -5.62
N LYS A 57 0.38 9.88 -6.09
CA LYS A 57 1.07 10.34 -7.30
C LYS A 57 0.59 9.72 -8.62
N ILE A 58 0.04 8.50 -8.61
CA ILE A 58 -0.32 7.78 -9.85
C ILE A 58 -1.43 8.51 -10.63
N LYS A 59 -1.30 8.62 -11.94
CA LYS A 59 -2.34 9.22 -12.82
C LYS A 59 -3.38 8.14 -13.17
N VAL A 60 -4.66 8.52 -13.17
CA VAL A 60 -5.84 7.62 -13.31
C VAL A 60 -6.66 7.96 -14.54
#